data_AF-A0A497HRU0-F1
#
_entry.id   AF-A0A497HRU0-F1
#
_cell.length_a   1.000
_cell.length_b   1.000
_cell.length_c   1.000
_cell.angle_alpha   90.00
_cell.angle_beta   90.00
_cell.angle_gamma   90.00
#
_symmetry.space_group_name_H-M   'P 1'
#
loop_
_entity.id
_entity.type
_entity.pdbx_description
1 polymer ?
#
loop_
_entity_poly.entity_id
_entity_poly.type
_entity_poly.pdbx_seq_one_letter_code
_entity_poly.pdbx_strand_id
1 'polypeptide(L)'
;RKVGFTDVKSVAEYLMKSVGVNVKVERSKRAFFIRGRSAVLLGRAGEPLCEIGELHPEVLERYEITYPATALRIDIDNLVEALSSGG
;
A
#
# COMPACT_ATOMS: atom_id res chain seq x y z
N ARG A 1 0.35 -8.64 19.36
CA ARG A 1 0.03 -9.12 17.98
C ARG A 1 1.14 -8.61 17.05
N LYS A 2 1.63 -9.45 16.14
CA LYS A 2 2.60 -9.05 15.11
C LYS A 2 1.85 -8.37 13.96
N VAL A 3 2.34 -7.23 13.48
CA VAL A 3 1.76 -6.52 12.32
C VAL A 3 2.10 -7.29 11.04
N GLY A 4 1.13 -7.45 10.13
CA GLY A 4 1.32 -8.15 8.86
C GLY A 4 0.49 -7.57 7.72
N PHE A 5 0.53 -8.23 6.55
CA PHE A 5 -0.11 -7.76 5.32
C PHE A 5 -1.59 -7.36 5.50
N THR A 6 -2.38 -8.17 6.20
CA THR A 6 -3.82 -7.89 6.40
C THR A 6 -4.03 -6.60 7.21
N ASP A 7 -3.18 -6.31 8.18
CA ASP A 7 -3.30 -5.10 9.01
C ASP A 7 -3.10 -3.84 8.16
N VAL A 8 -2.03 -3.80 7.37
CA VAL A 8 -1.74 -2.64 6.50
C VAL A 8 -2.74 -2.53 5.34
N LYS A 9 -3.27 -3.67 4.85
CA LYS A 9 -4.34 -3.68 3.85
C LYS A 9 -5.62 -3.05 4.39
N SER A 10 -6.05 -3.44 5.59
CA SER A 10 -7.24 -2.85 6.21
C SER A 10 -7.10 -1.35 6.43
N VAL A 11 -5.92 -0.88 6.86
CA VAL A 11 -5.64 0.56 7.00
C VAL A 11 -5.71 1.28 5.64
N ALA A 12 -5.09 0.73 4.60
CA ALA A 12 -5.08 1.34 3.28
C ALA A 12 -6.48 1.39 2.63
N GLU A 13 -7.25 0.30 2.71
CA GLU A 13 -8.63 0.26 2.20
C GLU A 13 -9.53 1.23 2.97
N TYR A 14 -9.39 1.31 4.30
CA TYR A 14 -10.13 2.26 5.11
C TYR A 14 -9.79 3.71 4.75
N LEU A 15 -8.49 4.01 4.57
CA LEU A 15 -8.04 5.35 4.19
C LEU A 15 -8.62 5.77 2.84
N MET A 16 -8.53 4.93 1.81
CA MET A 16 -9.09 5.22 0.48
C MET A 16 -10.60 5.44 0.54
N LYS A 17 -11.31 4.58 1.29
CA LYS A 17 -12.76 4.75 1.52
C LYS A 17 -13.07 6.06 2.24
N SER A 18 -12.27 6.45 3.23
CA SER A 18 -12.49 7.67 4.02
C SER A 18 -12.36 8.95 3.19
N VAL A 19 -11.51 8.94 2.16
CA VAL A 19 -11.35 10.06 1.21
C VAL A 19 -12.30 9.95 0.00
N GLY A 20 -13.17 8.93 -0.05
CA GLY A 20 -14.16 8.78 -1.13
C GLY A 20 -13.64 8.12 -2.41
N VAL A 21 -12.45 7.51 -2.37
CA VAL A 21 -11.86 6.85 -3.55
C VAL A 21 -12.12 5.35 -3.52
N ASN A 22 -12.72 4.84 -4.60
CA ASN A 22 -12.90 3.40 -4.80
C ASN A 22 -11.64 2.80 -5.43
N VAL A 23 -11.17 1.69 -4.87
CA VAL A 23 -9.91 1.06 -5.31
C VAL A 23 -10.07 -0.43 -5.58
N LYS A 24 -9.29 -0.92 -6.54
CA LYS A 24 -9.08 -2.35 -6.79
C LYS A 24 -7.73 -2.76 -6.21
N VAL A 25 -7.70 -3.86 -5.46
CA VAL A 25 -6.46 -4.38 -4.87
C VAL A 25 -5.87 -5.45 -5.79
N GLU A 26 -4.61 -5.28 -6.18
CA GLU A 26 -3.86 -6.25 -7.00
C GLU A 26 -2.54 -6.65 -6.33
N ARG A 27 -2.03 -7.86 -6.66
CA ARG A 27 -0.76 -8.34 -6.12
C ARG A 27 0.40 -7.50 -6.65
N SER A 28 1.27 -7.03 -5.75
CA SER A 28 2.51 -6.36 -6.12
C SER A 28 3.69 -7.34 -6.13
N LYS A 29 4.73 -7.00 -6.89
CA LYS A 29 6.00 -7.76 -6.98
C LYS A 29 7.22 -6.88 -6.71
N ARG A 30 7.05 -5.73 -6.06
CA ARG A 30 8.19 -4.84 -5.77
C ARG A 30 9.19 -5.48 -4.81
N ALA A 31 10.47 -5.29 -5.10
CA ALA A 31 11.58 -6.02 -4.47
C ALA A 31 11.83 -5.68 -2.99
N PHE A 32 11.40 -4.51 -2.51
CA PHE A 32 11.55 -4.13 -1.09
C PHE A 32 10.47 -4.73 -0.19
N PHE A 33 9.49 -5.44 -0.76
CA PHE A 33 8.51 -6.21 -0.01
C PHE A 33 8.78 -7.71 -0.09
N ILE A 34 8.28 -8.46 0.90
CA ILE A 34 8.25 -9.93 0.84
C ILE A 34 7.34 -10.36 -0.33
N ARG A 35 7.88 -11.20 -1.23
CA ARG A 35 7.14 -11.68 -2.41
C ARG A 35 5.83 -12.35 -2.02
N GLY A 36 4.73 -11.92 -2.63
CA GLY A 36 3.39 -12.44 -2.34
C GLY A 36 2.75 -11.87 -1.07
N ARG A 37 3.44 -10.98 -0.33
CA ARG A 37 2.91 -10.25 0.84
C ARG A 37 2.89 -8.74 0.60
N SER A 38 2.57 -8.36 -0.62
CA SER A 38 2.41 -6.97 -1.04
C SER A 38 1.30 -6.81 -2.06
N ALA A 39 0.73 -5.61 -2.10
CA ALA A 39 -0.35 -5.24 -3.00
C ALA A 39 -0.22 -3.79 -3.45
N VAL A 40 -0.86 -3.49 -4.56
CA VAL A 40 -1.12 -2.13 -5.04
C VAL A 40 -2.63 -1.91 -5.06
N LEU A 41 -3.05 -0.72 -4.62
CA LEU A 41 -4.41 -0.23 -4.69
C LEU A 41 -4.47 0.68 -5.92
N LEU A 42 -5.26 0.26 -6.90
CA LEU A 42 -5.46 0.95 -8.16
C LEU A 42 -6.75 1.75 -8.13
N GLY A 43 -6.72 2.98 -8.63
CA GLY A 43 -7.92 3.78 -8.85
C GLY A 43 -8.75 3.28 -10.04
N ARG A 44 -9.78 4.04 -10.40
CA ARG A 44 -10.75 3.62 -11.44
C ARG A 44 -10.14 3.55 -12.83
N ALA A 45 -9.18 4.42 -13.13
CA ALA A 45 -8.48 4.43 -14.42
C ALA A 45 -7.30 3.45 -14.46
N GLY A 46 -7.05 2.71 -13.37
CA GLY A 46 -5.96 1.75 -13.24
C GLY A 46 -4.64 2.38 -12.76
N GLU A 47 -4.65 3.65 -12.40
CA GLU A 47 -3.53 4.38 -11.83
C GLU A 47 -3.16 3.85 -10.43
N PRO A 48 -1.87 3.69 -10.10
CA PRO A 48 -1.45 3.25 -8.78
C PRO A 48 -1.59 4.39 -7.76
N LEU A 49 -2.49 4.21 -6.80
CA LEU A 49 -2.74 5.20 -5.75
C LEU A 49 -1.96 4.90 -4.48
N CYS A 50 -1.85 3.63 -4.14
CA CYS A 50 -1.20 3.22 -2.90
C CYS A 50 -0.56 1.85 -3.06
N GLU A 51 0.56 1.66 -2.38
CA GLU A 51 1.24 0.38 -2.28
C GLU A 51 1.43 -0.02 -0.84
N ILE A 52 1.22 -1.30 -0.57
CA ILE A 52 1.32 -1.87 0.77
C ILE A 52 2.08 -3.18 0.76
N GLY A 53 2.72 -3.51 1.88
CA GLY A 53 3.29 -4.83 2.07
C GLY A 53 4.11 -4.99 3.33
N GLU A 54 4.51 -6.24 3.59
CA GLU A 54 5.52 -6.57 4.60
C GLU A 54 6.91 -6.30 4.02
N LEU A 55 7.73 -5.53 4.75
CA LEU A 55 9.07 -5.17 4.31
C LEU A 55 9.98 -6.40 4.24
N HIS A 56 10.81 -6.45 3.20
CA HIS A 56 11.80 -7.50 3.05
C HIS A 56 12.85 -7.41 4.19
N PRO A 57 13.35 -8.54 4.74
CA PRO A 57 14.35 -8.51 5.81
C PRO A 57 15.60 -7.68 5.48
N GLU A 58 16.09 -7.75 4.23
CA GLU A 58 17.23 -6.92 3.78
C GLU A 58 16.96 -5.42 3.86
N VAL A 59 15.70 -5.00 3.69
CA VAL A 59 15.32 -3.59 3.83
C VAL A 59 15.34 -3.21 5.30
N LEU A 60 14.73 -4.04 6.16
CA LEU A 60 14.74 -3.81 7.60
C LEU A 60 16.17 -3.71 8.14
N GLU A 61 17.07 -4.60 7.72
CA GLU A 61 18.48 -4.61 8.09
C GLU A 61 19.21 -3.33 7.66
N ARG A 62 19.01 -2.87 6.42
CA ARG A 62 19.60 -1.62 5.92
C ARG A 62 19.17 -0.38 6.68
N TYR A 63 17.98 -0.39 7.29
CA TYR A 63 17.45 0.70 8.11
C TYR A 63 17.56 0.43 9.62
N GLU A 64 18.31 -0.60 10.03
CA GLU A 64 18.53 -0.99 11.43
C GLU A 64 17.22 -1.26 12.22
N ILE A 65 16.17 -1.69 11.51
CA ILE A 65 14.87 -2.03 12.10
C ILE A 65 14.93 -3.48 12.57
N THR A 66 14.94 -3.69 13.88
CA THR A 66 15.14 -5.01 14.52
C THR A 66 13.86 -5.84 14.67
N TYR A 67 12.73 -5.35 14.15
CA TYR A 67 11.44 -6.02 14.25
C TYR A 67 10.71 -6.02 12.90
N PRO A 68 9.83 -7.02 12.65
CA PRO A 68 9.04 -7.05 11.41
C PRO A 68 8.10 -5.86 11.31
N ALA A 69 8.10 -5.22 10.15
CA ALA A 69 7.29 -4.05 9.86
C ALA A 69 6.60 -4.15 8.50
N THR A 70 5.48 -3.46 8.38
CA THR A 70 4.78 -3.22 7.11
C THR A 70 4.99 -1.78 6.67
N ALA A 71 4.85 -1.52 5.37
CA ALA A 71 4.84 -0.17 4.85
C ALA A 71 3.58 0.08 4.02
N LEU A 72 3.14 1.34 4.03
CA LEU A 72 2.08 1.90 3.21
C LEU A 72 2.66 3.15 2.54
N ARG A 73 2.60 3.22 1.21
CA ARG A 73 3.04 4.36 0.42
C ARG A 73 1.86 4.86 -0.40
N ILE A 74 1.64 6.17 -0.42
CA ILE A 74 0.58 6.81 -1.21
C ILE A 74 1.24 7.69 -2.26
N ASP A 75 0.73 7.64 -3.48
CA ASP A 75 1.01 8.62 -4.50
C ASP A 75 -0.01 9.77 -4.38
N ILE A 76 0.45 10.92 -3.89
CA ILE A 76 -0.44 12.05 -3.59
C ILE A 76 -0.98 12.68 -4.88
N ASP A 77 -0.17 12.73 -5.93
CA ASP A 77 -0.56 13.35 -7.20
C ASP A 77 -1.66 12.51 -7.85
N ASN A 78 -1.46 11.19 -7.99
CA ASN A 78 -2.50 10.30 -8.51
C ASN A 78 -3.75 10.29 -7.61
N LEU A 79 -3.59 10.41 -6.28
CA LEU A 79 -4.73 10.47 -5.37
C LEU A 79 -5.57 11.73 -5.58
N VAL A 80 -4.92 12.90 -5.73
CA VAL A 80 -5.61 14.17 -6.00
C VAL A 80 -6.31 14.15 -7.35
N GLU A 81 -5.68 13.57 -8.37
CA GLU A 81 -6.32 13.36 -9.68
C GLU A 81 -7.54 12.44 -9.58
N ALA A 82 -7.42 11.30 -8.86
CA ALA A 82 -8.53 10.37 -8.66
C ALA A 82 -9.71 10.98 -7.90
N LEU A 83 -9.45 11.88 -6.95
CA LEU A 83 -10.48 12.65 -6.24
C LEU A 83 -11.19 13.64 -7.17
N SER A 84 -10.43 14.33 -8.02
CA SER A 84 -10.96 15.33 -8.95
C SER A 84 -11.80 14.70 -10.08
N SER A 85 -11.47 13.46 -10.44
CA SER A 85 -12.16 12.66 -11.46
C SER A 85 -13.45 11.99 -10.95
N GLY A 86 -13.71 12.08 -9.64
CA GLY A 86 -14.85 11.47 -8.96
C GLY A 86 -15.99 12.43 -8.58
N GLY A 87 -15.92 13.70 -9.04
CA GLY A 87 -16.94 14.73 -8.87
C GLY A 87 -17.90 14.85 -10.05
#